data_AF-A0A165WFK9-F1
#
_entry.id   AF-A0A165WFK9-F1
#
_cell.length_a   1.000
_cell.length_b   1.000
_cell.length_c   1.000
_cell.angle_alpha   90.00
_cell.angle_beta   90.00
_cell.angle_gamma   90.00
#
_symmetry.space_group_name_H-M   'P 1'
#
loop_
_entity.id
_entity.type
_entity.pdbx_description
1 polymer ?
#
loop_
_entity_poly.entity_id
_entity_poly.type
_entity_poly.pdbx_seq_one_letter_code
_entity_poly.pdbx_strand_id
1 'polypeptide(L)'
;MDEVATALTNPLACLDRNVFPFVLPAAIWEDDKPFIPSVGMYMSGEFSAARFKKKVFEFAVAGFPLPPKLRFFAPSVEELGEALLANVRDMVCSGRIDCSTLLNPSRTFVVDNGNGAIGEGVEREALHLALKKAMEPFSSFATNLQDAHCSLTIMFPHNPCDAPMERQRALIVLGILCALTVLHFGQPEPFGPAFVKLVMHDLNIDSLTPGFIQYYYPQLHQLLLRWRDLGPGGIVKDSPHFKDFDQHFQSYHNASILAYAGTTSNPRTDAMHKLFMRDMLLNAVIGANVIGHCELKAFMVGFGLPVRNGFEWIKAVHSFEGGSEGFLRLVYSTPSAANIAEHLDINGGDYPINGSTFATALLEFLVGSGIPCPTITMASSHMISSDVDLQKADDPDFRARMFCYAICGRPASSEKIRPYVIG
;
A
#
# COMPACT_ATOMS: atom_id res chain seq x y z
N MET A 1 17.39 -18.02 21.32
CA MET A 1 18.03 -16.69 21.47
C MET A 1 19.21 -16.52 20.50
N ASP A 2 20.01 -17.55 20.23
CA ASP A 2 21.15 -17.44 19.27
C ASP A 2 20.76 -17.31 17.79
N GLU A 3 19.60 -17.84 17.36
CA GLU A 3 19.15 -17.66 15.96
C GLU A 3 18.69 -16.23 15.64
N VAL A 4 18.07 -15.53 16.60
CA VAL A 4 17.61 -14.14 16.42
C VAL A 4 18.79 -13.17 16.31
N ALA A 5 19.88 -13.43 17.05
CA ALA A 5 21.10 -12.63 16.98
C ALA A 5 21.83 -12.78 15.63
N THR A 6 21.69 -13.94 14.97
CA THR A 6 22.34 -14.20 13.67
C THR A 6 21.59 -13.51 12.51
N ALA A 7 20.27 -13.40 12.58
CA ALA A 7 19.47 -12.66 11.58
C ALA A 7 19.71 -11.14 11.60
N LEU A 8 19.98 -10.57 12.78
CA LEU A 8 20.23 -9.13 12.95
C LEU A 8 21.64 -8.67 12.52
N THR A 9 22.60 -9.60 12.39
CA THR A 9 24.00 -9.28 12.07
C THR A 9 24.30 -9.34 10.57
N ASN A 10 23.49 -10.06 9.79
CA ASN A 10 23.54 -10.05 8.33
C ASN A 10 22.14 -10.37 7.72
N PRO A 11 21.25 -9.38 7.56
CA PRO A 11 19.93 -9.58 6.96
C PRO A 11 20.01 -10.09 5.50
N LEU A 12 21.14 -9.87 4.80
CA LEU A 12 21.37 -10.46 3.48
C LEU A 12 21.67 -11.97 3.56
N ALA A 13 22.23 -12.47 4.67
CA ALA A 13 22.37 -13.91 4.89
C ALA A 13 21.03 -14.63 5.10
N CYS A 14 19.94 -13.89 5.37
CA CYS A 14 18.58 -14.45 5.37
C CYS A 14 18.07 -14.72 3.95
N LEU A 15 18.66 -14.09 2.92
CA LEU A 15 18.37 -14.39 1.52
C LEU A 15 19.09 -15.65 1.02
N ASP A 16 20.23 -16.01 1.64
CA ASP A 16 21.05 -17.18 1.31
C ASP A 16 20.57 -18.51 1.93
N ARG A 17 19.67 -18.46 2.93
CA ARG A 17 19.09 -19.70 3.46
C ARG A 17 18.06 -20.21 2.45
N ASN A 18 18.18 -21.49 2.11
CA ASN A 18 17.15 -22.30 1.46
C ASN A 18 15.85 -22.27 2.29
N VAL A 19 15.13 -21.16 2.26
CA VAL A 19 13.78 -21.03 2.77
C VAL A 19 12.91 -21.81 1.79
N PHE A 20 12.18 -22.77 2.34
CA PHE A 20 11.26 -23.70 1.67
C PHE A 20 10.73 -23.17 0.32
N PRO A 21 10.66 -24.02 -0.73
CA PRO A 21 10.02 -23.61 -1.98
C PRO A 21 8.65 -23.07 -1.62
N PHE A 22 8.42 -21.78 -1.89
CA PHE A 22 7.12 -21.18 -1.69
C PHE A 22 6.16 -21.91 -2.62
N VAL A 23 5.31 -22.77 -2.06
CA VAL A 23 4.35 -23.55 -2.85
C VAL A 23 3.06 -22.76 -2.92
N LEU A 24 2.76 -22.26 -4.11
CA LEU A 24 1.45 -21.69 -4.40
C LEU A 24 0.36 -22.74 -4.16
N PRO A 25 -0.76 -22.40 -3.50
CA PRO A 25 -1.88 -23.31 -3.38
C PRO A 25 -2.40 -23.70 -4.78
N ALA A 26 -2.98 -24.89 -4.90
CA ALA A 26 -3.50 -25.39 -6.18
C ALA A 26 -4.78 -24.66 -6.64
N ALA A 27 -5.47 -23.99 -5.71
CA ALA A 27 -6.73 -23.29 -5.92
C ALA A 27 -6.78 -22.04 -5.02
N ILE A 28 -7.79 -21.20 -5.25
CA ILE A 28 -8.17 -20.09 -4.36
C ILE A 28 -9.62 -20.27 -3.94
N TRP A 29 -9.97 -19.73 -2.78
CA TRP A 29 -11.37 -19.65 -2.30
C TRP A 29 -12.06 -21.02 -2.21
N GLU A 30 -11.33 -22.02 -1.69
CA GLU A 30 -11.94 -23.33 -1.39
C GLU A 30 -12.89 -23.19 -0.19
N ASP A 31 -14.15 -23.59 -0.37
CA ASP A 31 -15.19 -23.45 0.66
C ASP A 31 -14.87 -24.22 1.96
N ASP A 32 -14.10 -25.30 1.86
CA ASP A 32 -13.67 -26.15 2.98
C ASP A 32 -12.41 -25.62 3.70
N LYS A 33 -11.75 -24.59 3.15
CA LYS A 33 -10.53 -23.99 3.72
C LYS A 33 -10.59 -22.47 3.65
N PRO A 34 -11.51 -21.84 4.39
CA PRO A 34 -11.54 -20.39 4.48
C PRO A 34 -10.22 -19.88 5.05
N PHE A 35 -9.74 -18.76 4.51
CA PHE A 35 -8.59 -18.08 5.08
C PHE A 35 -8.90 -17.65 6.52
N ILE A 36 -8.08 -18.12 7.44
CA ILE A 36 -8.11 -17.68 8.83
C ILE A 36 -6.88 -16.77 9.00
N PRO A 37 -7.10 -15.45 9.20
CA PRO A 37 -6.00 -14.53 9.49
C PRO A 37 -5.18 -15.06 10.66
N SER A 38 -3.86 -14.92 10.59
CA SER A 38 -3.03 -15.18 11.77
C SER A 38 -3.50 -14.26 12.90
N VAL A 39 -3.81 -14.86 14.06
CA VAL A 39 -4.22 -14.09 15.23
C VAL A 39 -3.03 -13.23 15.64
N GLY A 40 -3.22 -11.92 15.70
CA GLY A 40 -2.17 -11.01 16.11
C GLY A 40 -1.68 -11.34 17.53
N MET A 41 -0.37 -11.24 17.77
CA MET A 41 0.24 -11.57 19.06
C MET A 41 -0.13 -10.58 20.17
N TYR A 42 -0.65 -9.40 19.81
CA TYR A 42 -1.00 -8.34 20.74
C TYR A 42 -2.49 -8.34 21.07
N MET A 43 -2.83 -7.83 22.26
CA MET A 43 -4.21 -7.83 22.75
C MET A 43 -5.13 -7.02 21.83
N SER A 44 -6.32 -7.57 21.57
CA SER A 44 -7.36 -6.88 20.79
C SER A 44 -7.72 -5.54 21.44
N GLY A 45 -7.82 -4.48 20.63
CA GLY A 45 -8.14 -3.12 21.09
C GLY A 45 -6.93 -2.26 21.48
N GLU A 46 -5.71 -2.80 21.56
CA GLU A 46 -4.49 -2.00 21.74
C GLU A 46 -4.16 -1.18 20.48
N PHE A 47 -4.50 -1.72 19.31
CA PHE A 47 -4.19 -1.17 18.00
C PHE A 47 -5.47 -0.68 17.31
N SER A 48 -5.92 0.52 17.68
CA SER A 48 -6.97 1.27 16.98
C SER A 48 -6.37 2.39 16.12
N ALA A 49 -7.14 2.95 15.19
CA ALA A 49 -6.67 4.03 14.30
C ALA A 49 -5.97 5.17 15.06
N ALA A 50 -6.58 5.63 16.17
CA ALA A 50 -6.06 6.74 16.98
C ALA A 50 -4.75 6.44 17.72
N ARG A 51 -4.44 5.16 17.99
CA ARG A 51 -3.31 4.76 18.84
C ARG A 51 -2.25 3.95 18.10
N PHE A 52 -2.56 3.45 16.91
CA PHE A 52 -1.75 2.49 16.16
C PHE A 52 -0.30 2.93 16.03
N LYS A 53 -0.07 4.08 15.38
CA LYS A 53 1.27 4.63 15.14
C LYS A 53 2.07 4.81 16.43
N LYS A 54 1.45 5.43 17.44
CA LYS A 54 2.07 5.67 18.75
C LYS A 54 2.50 4.36 19.39
N LYS A 55 1.63 3.35 19.40
CA LYS A 55 1.92 2.03 19.95
C LYS A 55 3.04 1.33 19.19
N VAL A 56 2.98 1.33 17.86
CA VAL A 56 4.04 0.74 17.03
C VAL A 56 5.40 1.36 17.37
N PHE A 57 5.50 2.68 17.53
CA PHE A 57 6.77 3.34 17.91
C PHE A 57 7.20 3.03 19.34
N GLU A 58 6.28 3.00 20.30
CA GLU A 58 6.56 2.60 21.68
C GLU A 58 7.15 1.18 21.73
N PHE A 59 6.54 0.23 21.02
CA PHE A 59 7.00 -1.15 20.97
C PHE A 59 8.31 -1.32 20.19
N ALA A 60 8.51 -0.58 19.09
CA ALA A 60 9.73 -0.65 18.27
C ALA A 60 11.01 -0.21 19.00
N VAL A 61 10.88 0.59 20.06
CA VAL A 61 12.00 1.04 20.90
C VAL A 61 11.96 0.45 22.32
N ALA A 62 11.02 -0.46 22.60
CA ALA A 62 10.90 -1.08 23.92
C ALA A 62 12.20 -1.81 24.30
N GLY A 63 12.70 -1.58 25.51
CA GLY A 63 13.97 -2.12 25.99
C GLY A 63 15.20 -1.32 25.53
N PHE A 64 15.02 -0.20 24.82
CA PHE A 64 16.11 0.70 24.43
C PHE A 64 16.16 1.90 25.39
N PRO A 65 17.14 1.98 26.32
CA PRO A 65 17.09 2.94 27.44
C PRO A 65 17.17 4.41 27.01
N LEU A 66 17.82 4.71 25.88
CA LEU A 66 17.95 6.06 25.31
C LEU A 66 18.07 5.97 23.77
N PRO A 67 16.96 5.83 23.02
CA PRO A 67 17.05 5.74 21.56
C PRO A 67 17.52 7.10 21.02
N PRO A 68 18.53 7.12 20.13
CA PRO A 68 19.07 8.38 19.61
C PRO A 68 17.94 9.16 18.93
N LYS A 69 17.89 10.47 19.22
CA LYS A 69 16.88 11.36 18.63
C LYS A 69 17.22 11.56 17.15
N LEU A 70 16.38 10.99 16.28
CA LEU A 70 16.47 11.25 14.85
C LEU A 70 15.84 12.61 14.56
N ARG A 71 16.59 13.51 13.93
CA ARG A 71 16.08 14.84 13.59
C ARG A 71 16.47 15.19 12.16
N PHE A 72 15.48 15.58 11.37
CA PHE A 72 15.66 16.12 10.04
C PHE A 72 15.31 17.61 10.06
N PHE A 73 16.26 18.41 9.59
CA PHE A 73 16.11 19.86 9.43
C PHE A 73 16.48 20.19 8.00
N ALA A 74 15.57 20.86 7.28
CA ALA A 74 15.87 21.35 5.94
C ALA A 74 15.03 22.61 5.61
N PRO A 75 15.48 23.46 4.68
CA PRO A 75 14.73 24.63 4.19
C PRO A 75 13.38 24.31 3.54
N SER A 76 13.20 23.10 3.03
CA SER A 76 12.03 22.67 2.26
C SER A 76 11.62 21.22 2.61
N VAL A 77 10.40 20.84 2.26
CA VAL A 77 9.90 19.46 2.52
C VAL A 77 10.55 18.47 1.56
N GLU A 78 10.87 18.93 0.35
CA GLU A 78 11.63 18.21 -0.67
C GLU A 78 13.00 17.81 -0.12
N GLU A 79 13.74 18.75 0.46
CA GLU A 79 15.04 18.46 1.08
C GLU A 79 14.92 17.59 2.33
N LEU A 80 13.81 17.66 3.08
CA LEU A 80 13.52 16.68 4.15
C LEU A 80 13.33 15.27 3.58
N GLY A 81 12.61 15.13 2.47
CA GLY A 81 12.44 13.85 1.77
C GLY A 81 13.76 13.29 1.27
N GLU A 82 14.64 14.13 0.71
CA GLU A 82 15.99 13.73 0.29
C GLU A 82 16.85 13.29 1.48
N ALA A 83 16.82 14.03 2.59
CA ALA A 83 17.56 13.68 3.81
C ALA A 83 17.07 12.36 4.42
N LEU A 84 15.75 12.12 4.42
CA LEU A 84 15.16 10.86 4.85
C LEU A 84 15.61 9.70 3.96
N LEU A 85 15.53 9.86 2.64
CA LEU A 85 15.96 8.85 1.67
C LEU A 85 17.44 8.51 1.83
N ALA A 86 18.30 9.51 1.99
CA ALA A 86 19.73 9.33 2.23
C ALA A 86 19.98 8.52 3.53
N ASN A 87 19.28 8.86 4.62
CA ASN A 87 19.39 8.14 5.88
C ASN A 87 19.00 6.65 5.75
N VAL A 88 17.91 6.35 5.05
CA VAL A 88 17.47 4.96 4.80
C VAL A 88 18.49 4.22 3.93
N ARG A 89 19.04 4.87 2.89
CA ARG A 89 20.09 4.29 2.03
C ARG A 89 21.35 3.97 2.83
N ASP A 90 21.83 4.89 3.66
CA ASP A 90 23.03 4.69 4.49
C ASP A 90 22.85 3.51 5.45
N MET A 91 21.68 3.43 6.09
CA MET A 91 21.33 2.31 6.97
C MET A 91 21.38 0.97 6.21
N VAL A 92 20.77 0.88 5.03
CA VAL A 92 20.76 -0.35 4.23
C VAL A 92 22.17 -0.70 3.72
N CYS A 93 22.95 0.29 3.28
CA CYS A 93 24.32 0.10 2.81
C CYS A 93 25.28 -0.36 3.91
N SER A 94 25.03 0.00 5.17
CA SER A 94 25.82 -0.46 6.32
C SER A 94 25.74 -1.98 6.57
N GLY A 95 24.76 -2.65 5.96
CA GLY A 95 24.51 -4.08 6.15
C GLY A 95 23.81 -4.44 7.46
N ARG A 96 23.54 -3.48 8.35
CA ARG A 96 22.77 -3.67 9.59
C ARG A 96 21.45 -2.90 9.49
N ILE A 97 20.45 -3.54 8.91
CA ILE A 97 19.11 -2.95 8.77
C ILE A 97 18.45 -2.93 10.14
N ASP A 98 18.33 -1.74 10.72
CA ASP A 98 17.73 -1.52 12.03
C ASP A 98 16.94 -0.21 12.02
N CYS A 99 15.62 -0.37 11.88
CA CYS A 99 14.66 0.72 11.79
C CYS A 99 14.28 1.31 13.16
N SER A 100 14.89 0.89 14.29
CA SER A 100 14.53 1.42 15.62
C SER A 100 14.68 2.94 15.72
N THR A 101 15.62 3.54 15.00
CA THR A 101 15.80 5.01 14.96
C THR A 101 14.71 5.70 14.13
N LEU A 102 14.32 5.11 13.00
CA LEU A 102 13.22 5.59 12.15
C LEU A 102 11.87 5.47 12.86
N LEU A 103 11.69 4.45 13.69
CA LEU A 103 10.48 4.20 14.47
C LEU A 103 10.51 4.84 15.87
N ASN A 104 11.50 5.67 16.16
CA ASN A 104 11.60 6.36 17.45
C ASN A 104 10.46 7.38 17.61
N PRO A 105 9.69 7.34 18.72
CA PRO A 105 8.62 8.32 18.97
C PRO A 105 9.13 9.76 19.18
N SER A 106 10.42 9.95 19.46
CA SER A 106 11.05 11.26 19.68
C SER A 106 11.67 11.86 18.41
N ARG A 107 11.39 11.30 17.23
CA ARG A 107 11.93 11.85 15.98
C ARG A 107 11.20 13.14 15.58
N THR A 108 11.88 14.01 14.85
CA THR A 108 11.31 15.30 14.43
C THR A 108 11.70 15.66 13.01
N PHE A 109 10.73 16.15 12.25
CA PHE A 109 10.90 16.74 10.92
C PHE A 109 10.58 18.23 11.02
N VAL A 110 11.51 19.08 10.58
CA VAL A 110 11.40 20.53 10.71
C VAL A 110 11.77 21.20 9.40
N VAL A 111 10.83 21.99 8.84
CA VAL A 111 11.09 22.89 7.72
C VAL A 111 11.54 24.24 8.26
N ASP A 112 12.79 24.61 8.00
CA ASP A 112 13.40 25.86 8.47
C ASP A 112 13.39 26.94 7.38
N ASN A 113 12.20 27.48 7.10
CA ASN A 113 11.97 28.55 6.11
C ASN A 113 11.64 29.91 6.75
N GLY A 114 12.07 30.14 7.99
CA GLY A 114 11.82 31.38 8.76
C GLY A 114 10.52 31.40 9.57
N ASN A 115 9.50 30.63 9.18
CA ASN A 115 8.26 30.46 9.96
C ASN A 115 8.19 29.11 10.71
N GLY A 116 9.08 28.17 10.40
CA GLY A 116 9.22 26.89 11.09
C GLY A 116 7.97 26.00 10.99
N ALA A 117 7.90 25.11 9.99
CA ALA A 117 6.81 24.13 9.94
C ALA A 117 7.24 22.81 10.60
N ILE A 118 6.40 22.30 11.51
CA ILE A 118 6.60 21.03 12.22
C ILE A 118 5.29 20.23 12.27
N GLY A 119 5.39 18.92 12.45
CA GLY A 119 4.25 18.04 12.74
C GLY A 119 4.09 16.89 11.75
N GLU A 120 3.02 16.13 11.91
CA GLU A 120 2.79 14.88 11.17
C GLU A 120 2.58 15.10 9.67
N GLY A 121 2.05 16.25 9.26
CA GLY A 121 1.87 16.57 7.85
C GLY A 121 3.19 16.79 7.12
N VAL A 122 4.14 17.49 7.75
CA VAL A 122 5.50 17.67 7.21
C VAL A 122 6.18 16.31 7.04
N GLU A 123 6.06 15.42 8.02
CA GLU A 123 6.63 14.09 7.97
C GLU A 123 5.99 13.22 6.87
N ARG A 124 4.66 13.22 6.74
CA ARG A 124 3.97 12.47 5.68
C ARG A 124 4.35 12.94 4.29
N GLU A 125 4.49 14.24 4.11
CA GLU A 125 4.91 14.82 2.84
C GLU A 125 6.37 14.46 2.51
N ALA A 126 7.27 14.57 3.49
CA ALA A 126 8.67 14.15 3.33
C ALA A 126 8.77 12.64 3.00
N LEU A 127 7.96 11.79 3.63
CA LEU A 127 7.85 10.36 3.32
C LEU A 127 7.38 10.11 1.89
N HIS A 128 6.34 10.83 1.46
CA HIS A 128 5.83 10.73 0.09
C HIS A 128 6.90 11.10 -0.94
N LEU A 129 7.59 12.22 -0.74
CA LEU A 129 8.65 12.68 -1.64
C LEU A 129 9.86 11.73 -1.64
N ALA A 130 10.24 11.21 -0.47
CA ALA A 130 11.28 10.19 -0.36
C ALA A 130 10.91 8.91 -1.14
N LEU A 131 9.67 8.44 -1.00
CA LEU A 131 9.15 7.28 -1.73
C LEU A 131 9.15 7.52 -3.25
N LYS A 132 8.59 8.64 -3.70
CA LYS A 132 8.57 9.06 -5.11
C LYS A 132 9.99 9.07 -5.69
N LYS A 133 10.94 9.66 -4.97
CA LYS A 133 12.34 9.74 -5.38
C LYS A 133 13.05 8.39 -5.37
N ALA A 134 12.74 7.51 -4.42
CA ALA A 134 13.29 6.15 -4.37
C ALA A 134 12.87 5.30 -5.57
N MET A 135 11.73 5.63 -6.19
CA MET A 135 11.21 4.94 -7.36
C MET A 135 11.74 5.49 -8.68
N GLU A 136 12.64 6.48 -8.72
CA GLU A 136 13.19 7.01 -9.97
C GLU A 136 14.36 6.15 -10.50
N PRO A 137 14.36 5.73 -11.80
CA PRO A 137 13.26 5.87 -12.77
C PRO A 137 12.15 4.85 -12.51
N PHE A 138 10.89 5.28 -12.65
CA PHE A 138 9.69 4.51 -12.26
C PHE A 138 9.67 3.09 -12.82
N SER A 139 9.97 2.93 -14.11
CA SER A 139 9.98 1.65 -14.81
C SER A 139 10.91 0.61 -14.20
N SER A 140 11.95 1.04 -13.49
CA SER A 140 12.87 0.12 -12.81
C SER A 140 12.27 -0.47 -11.54
N PHE A 141 11.24 0.13 -10.94
CA PHE A 141 10.71 -0.30 -9.64
C PHE A 141 9.26 -0.75 -9.70
N ALA A 142 8.47 -0.16 -10.58
CA ALA A 142 7.05 -0.46 -10.69
C ALA A 142 6.63 -0.69 -12.14
N THR A 143 5.71 -1.64 -12.29
CA THR A 143 5.04 -1.96 -13.55
C THR A 143 3.54 -1.84 -13.35
N ASN A 144 2.87 -1.18 -14.32
CA ASN A 144 1.43 -0.98 -14.28
C ASN A 144 0.70 -2.32 -14.40
N LEU A 145 -0.33 -2.50 -13.59
CA LEU A 145 -1.27 -3.62 -13.58
C LEU A 145 -2.70 -3.11 -13.79
N GLN A 146 -3.69 -3.93 -13.40
CA GLN A 146 -5.10 -3.57 -13.47
C GLN A 146 -5.43 -2.36 -12.57
N ASP A 147 -6.44 -1.59 -12.98
CA ASP A 147 -7.07 -0.54 -12.17
C ASP A 147 -6.09 0.56 -11.69
N ALA A 148 -5.11 0.92 -12.53
CA ALA A 148 -4.09 1.94 -12.27
C ALA A 148 -3.15 1.64 -11.07
N HIS A 149 -3.20 0.42 -10.53
CA HIS A 149 -2.24 -0.03 -9.53
C HIS A 149 -0.99 -0.61 -10.19
N CYS A 150 0.09 -0.66 -9.44
CA CYS A 150 1.32 -1.30 -9.87
C CYS A 150 1.71 -2.50 -9.00
N SER A 151 2.56 -3.34 -9.57
CA SER A 151 3.39 -4.28 -8.83
C SER A 151 4.87 -3.94 -9.02
N LEU A 152 5.73 -4.69 -8.34
CA LEU A 152 7.18 -4.56 -8.44
C LEU A 152 7.67 -5.00 -9.83
N THR A 153 8.47 -4.15 -10.48
CA THR A 153 9.18 -4.57 -11.69
C THR A 153 10.27 -5.56 -11.33
N ILE A 154 10.23 -6.74 -11.95
CA ILE A 154 11.30 -7.73 -11.87
C ILE A 154 12.33 -7.42 -12.95
N MET A 155 13.49 -6.89 -12.55
CA MET A 155 14.54 -6.46 -13.48
C MET A 155 15.42 -7.62 -13.96
N PHE A 156 15.47 -8.71 -13.19
CA PHE A 156 16.31 -9.87 -13.47
C PHE A 156 15.48 -11.17 -13.55
N PRO A 157 14.47 -11.25 -14.43
CA PRO A 157 13.49 -12.34 -14.43
C PRO A 157 14.10 -13.73 -14.71
N HIS A 158 15.28 -13.79 -15.32
CA HIS A 158 16.00 -15.05 -15.58
C HIS A 158 16.82 -15.55 -14.38
N ASN A 159 17.03 -14.71 -13.35
CA ASN A 159 17.82 -15.02 -12.16
C ASN A 159 16.96 -14.88 -10.89
N PRO A 160 15.97 -15.77 -10.69
CA PRO A 160 14.98 -15.63 -9.61
C PRO A 160 15.59 -15.62 -8.21
N CYS A 161 16.80 -16.16 -8.05
CA CYS A 161 17.49 -16.26 -6.77
C CYS A 161 18.70 -15.33 -6.64
N ASP A 162 19.10 -14.61 -7.70
CA ASP A 162 20.41 -13.92 -7.75
C ASP A 162 20.34 -12.58 -8.48
N ALA A 163 19.56 -11.63 -7.92
CA ALA A 163 19.60 -10.24 -8.36
C ALA A 163 20.85 -9.53 -7.80
N PRO A 164 21.46 -8.57 -8.51
CA PRO A 164 22.61 -7.82 -8.01
C PRO A 164 22.35 -7.18 -6.64
N MET A 165 23.36 -7.16 -5.77
CA MET A 165 23.23 -6.65 -4.41
C MET A 165 22.77 -5.18 -4.36
N GLU A 166 23.21 -4.34 -5.29
CA GLU A 166 22.75 -2.95 -5.41
C GLU A 166 21.23 -2.86 -5.65
N ARG A 167 20.69 -3.75 -6.49
CA ARG A 167 19.27 -3.85 -6.75
C ARG A 167 18.50 -4.30 -5.51
N GLN A 168 18.98 -5.33 -4.83
CA GLN A 168 18.37 -5.80 -3.59
C GLN A 168 18.34 -4.69 -2.53
N ARG A 169 19.44 -3.94 -2.36
CA ARG A 169 19.49 -2.79 -1.45
C ARG A 169 18.48 -1.70 -1.82
N ALA A 170 18.37 -1.37 -3.10
CA ALA A 170 17.39 -0.39 -3.57
C ALA A 170 15.94 -0.82 -3.26
N LEU A 171 15.65 -2.11 -3.39
CA LEU A 171 14.33 -2.68 -3.08
C LEU A 171 14.06 -2.72 -1.56
N ILE A 172 15.07 -3.00 -0.74
CA ILE A 172 14.97 -2.87 0.72
C ILE A 172 14.64 -1.42 1.11
N VAL A 173 15.34 -0.44 0.53
CA VAL A 173 15.04 0.99 0.75
C VAL A 173 13.60 1.31 0.39
N LEU A 174 13.13 0.84 -0.77
CA LEU A 174 11.76 1.02 -1.22
C LEU A 174 10.75 0.38 -0.25
N GLY A 175 11.00 -0.86 0.18
CA GLY A 175 10.17 -1.56 1.17
C GLY A 175 10.04 -0.79 2.49
N ILE A 176 11.14 -0.24 3.01
CA ILE A 176 11.15 0.57 4.22
C ILE A 176 10.25 1.81 4.05
N LEU A 177 10.43 2.55 2.95
CA LEU A 177 9.65 3.77 2.69
C LEU A 177 8.16 3.47 2.48
N CYS A 178 7.83 2.37 1.79
CA CYS A 178 6.44 1.90 1.66
C CYS A 178 5.83 1.57 3.03
N ALA A 179 6.54 0.81 3.87
CA ALA A 179 6.05 0.44 5.19
C ALA A 179 5.88 1.65 6.11
N LEU A 180 6.83 2.60 6.10
CA LEU A 180 6.68 3.86 6.83
C LEU A 180 5.48 4.68 6.34
N THR A 181 5.25 4.74 5.02
CA THR A 181 4.08 5.41 4.44
C THR A 181 2.78 4.77 4.92
N VAL A 182 2.69 3.43 4.85
CA VAL A 182 1.53 2.65 5.31
C VAL A 182 1.26 2.83 6.81
N LEU A 183 2.32 2.83 7.62
CA LEU A 183 2.25 3.03 9.07
C LEU A 183 1.69 4.41 9.44
N HIS A 184 1.93 5.41 8.59
CA HIS A 184 1.35 6.76 8.70
C HIS A 184 -0.04 6.89 8.06
N PHE A 185 -0.70 5.76 7.77
CA PHE A 185 -1.98 5.70 7.06
C PHE A 185 -1.95 6.36 5.67
N GLY A 186 -0.78 6.43 5.04
CA GLY A 186 -0.62 6.87 3.66
C GLY A 186 -0.66 5.68 2.69
N GLN A 187 -1.17 5.90 1.47
CA GLN A 187 -1.05 4.91 0.41
C GLN A 187 0.40 4.86 -0.09
N PRO A 188 1.02 3.68 -0.16
CA PRO A 188 2.35 3.51 -0.74
C PRO A 188 2.23 3.51 -2.27
N GLU A 189 1.77 4.61 -2.86
CA GLU A 189 1.62 4.74 -4.31
C GLU A 189 2.95 4.42 -5.02
N PRO A 190 2.92 3.63 -6.10
CA PRO A 190 1.75 3.19 -6.88
C PRO A 190 1.16 1.83 -6.47
N PHE A 191 1.60 1.22 -5.37
CA PHE A 191 1.22 -0.14 -5.02
C PHE A 191 -0.23 -0.24 -4.56
N GLY A 192 -0.95 -1.22 -5.11
CA GLY A 192 -2.36 -1.46 -4.79
C GLY A 192 -2.58 -2.22 -3.47
N PRO A 193 -3.81 -2.20 -2.95
CA PRO A 193 -4.16 -2.84 -1.69
C PRO A 193 -3.91 -4.36 -1.69
N ALA A 194 -4.11 -5.06 -2.81
CA ALA A 194 -3.81 -6.48 -2.89
C ALA A 194 -2.31 -6.80 -2.78
N PHE A 195 -1.44 -5.99 -3.39
CA PHE A 195 0.01 -6.14 -3.27
C PHE A 195 0.46 -5.98 -1.81
N VAL A 196 0.00 -4.92 -1.15
CA VAL A 196 0.32 -4.65 0.26
C VAL A 196 -0.22 -5.77 1.17
N LYS A 197 -1.46 -6.25 0.91
CA LYS A 197 -2.03 -7.36 1.68
C LYS A 197 -1.21 -8.64 1.54
N LEU A 198 -0.83 -9.01 0.31
CA LEU A 198 0.03 -10.18 0.10
C LEU A 198 1.35 -10.05 0.86
N VAL A 199 2.01 -8.90 0.79
CA VAL A 199 3.27 -8.66 1.52
C VAL A 199 3.09 -8.76 3.04
N MET A 200 1.98 -8.23 3.59
CA MET A 200 1.67 -8.34 5.03
C MET A 200 1.39 -9.79 5.48
N HIS A 201 0.97 -10.65 4.57
CA HIS A 201 0.61 -12.04 4.87
C HIS A 201 1.63 -13.04 4.34
N ASP A 202 2.91 -12.64 4.23
CA ASP A 202 4.01 -13.50 3.75
C ASP A 202 3.71 -14.17 2.40
N LEU A 203 3.07 -13.41 1.52
CA LEU A 203 2.59 -13.82 0.19
C LEU A 203 1.50 -14.90 0.22
N ASN A 204 0.86 -15.16 1.36
CA ASN A 204 -0.26 -16.09 1.45
C ASN A 204 -1.45 -15.57 0.62
N ILE A 205 -1.74 -16.27 -0.48
CA ILE A 205 -2.74 -15.88 -1.47
C ILE A 205 -4.14 -15.98 -0.92
N ASP A 206 -4.37 -16.90 0.02
CA ASP A 206 -5.68 -17.07 0.65
C ASP A 206 -6.08 -15.80 1.43
N SER A 207 -5.12 -14.94 1.80
CA SER A 207 -5.41 -13.62 2.38
C SER A 207 -6.22 -12.71 1.45
N LEU A 208 -6.16 -12.92 0.13
CA LEU A 208 -6.99 -12.25 -0.87
C LEU A 208 -8.37 -12.91 -0.93
N THR A 209 -9.14 -12.77 0.15
CA THR A 209 -10.50 -13.32 0.27
C THR A 209 -11.44 -12.79 -0.81
N PRO A 210 -12.54 -13.50 -1.13
CA PRO A 210 -13.55 -13.03 -2.09
C PRO A 210 -14.06 -11.62 -1.75
N GLY A 211 -14.40 -11.37 -0.48
CA GLY A 211 -14.88 -10.07 -0.03
C GLY A 211 -13.86 -8.94 -0.20
N PHE A 212 -12.57 -9.22 0.02
CA PHE A 212 -11.50 -8.25 -0.20
C PHE A 212 -11.37 -7.89 -1.68
N ILE A 213 -11.36 -8.89 -2.56
CA ILE A 213 -11.25 -8.69 -4.01
C ILE A 213 -12.51 -8.04 -4.57
N GLN A 214 -13.70 -8.37 -4.05
CA GLN A 214 -14.94 -7.67 -4.39
C GLN A 214 -14.87 -6.18 -4.06
N TYR A 215 -14.30 -5.82 -2.90
CA TYR A 215 -14.22 -4.43 -2.45
C TYR A 215 -13.25 -3.61 -3.30
N TYR A 216 -12.02 -4.09 -3.50
CA TYR A 216 -10.98 -3.31 -4.18
C TYR A 216 -10.91 -3.52 -5.70
N TYR A 217 -11.28 -4.71 -6.18
CA TYR A 217 -11.17 -5.11 -7.59
C TYR A 217 -12.49 -5.77 -8.08
N PRO A 218 -13.63 -5.06 -8.01
CA PRO A 218 -14.95 -5.66 -8.25
C PRO A 218 -15.10 -6.30 -9.63
N GLN A 219 -14.45 -5.74 -10.65
CA GLN A 219 -14.47 -6.30 -12.01
C GLN A 219 -13.70 -7.63 -12.08
N LEU A 220 -12.53 -7.70 -11.44
CA LEU A 220 -11.75 -8.93 -11.32
C LEU A 220 -12.52 -9.99 -10.53
N HIS A 221 -13.16 -9.60 -9.41
CA HIS A 221 -14.02 -10.49 -8.65
C HIS A 221 -15.11 -11.13 -9.52
N GLN A 222 -15.87 -10.31 -10.26
CA GLN A 222 -16.91 -10.80 -11.17
C GLN A 222 -16.34 -11.73 -12.26
N LEU A 223 -15.18 -11.40 -12.82
CA LEU A 223 -14.53 -12.24 -13.82
C LEU A 223 -14.15 -13.62 -13.24
N LEU A 224 -13.60 -13.65 -12.03
CA LEU A 224 -13.22 -14.88 -11.34
C LEU A 224 -14.45 -15.75 -10.99
N LEU A 225 -15.55 -15.13 -10.56
CA LEU A 225 -16.82 -15.85 -10.34
C LEU A 225 -17.35 -16.46 -11.64
N ARG A 226 -17.37 -15.69 -12.74
CA ARG A 226 -17.80 -16.21 -14.06
C ARG A 226 -16.91 -17.34 -14.53
N TRP A 227 -15.61 -17.27 -14.27
CA TRP A 227 -14.68 -18.36 -14.58
C TRP A 227 -15.02 -19.61 -13.78
N ARG A 228 -15.18 -19.48 -12.47
CA ARG A 228 -15.57 -20.58 -11.58
C ARG A 228 -16.88 -21.24 -12.01
N ASP A 229 -17.89 -20.43 -12.37
CA ASP A 229 -19.22 -20.90 -12.78
C ASP A 229 -19.20 -21.61 -14.14
N LEU A 230 -18.27 -21.27 -15.03
CA LEU A 230 -18.05 -21.99 -16.28
C LEU A 230 -17.61 -23.44 -16.03
N GLY A 231 -16.87 -23.68 -14.93
CA GLY A 231 -16.39 -24.98 -14.52
C GLY A 231 -15.35 -25.61 -15.47
N PRO A 232 -14.79 -26.78 -15.11
CA PRO A 232 -13.77 -27.44 -15.92
C PRO A 232 -14.27 -27.90 -17.29
N GLY A 233 -15.53 -28.36 -17.38
CA GLY A 233 -16.13 -28.85 -18.63
C GLY A 233 -16.69 -27.76 -19.55
N GLY A 234 -16.73 -26.50 -19.12
CA GLY A 234 -17.29 -25.41 -19.93
C GLY A 234 -16.40 -25.01 -21.10
N ILE A 235 -16.99 -24.93 -22.29
CA ILE A 235 -16.31 -24.50 -23.52
C ILE A 235 -16.18 -22.97 -23.50
N VAL A 236 -14.95 -22.48 -23.29
CA VAL A 236 -14.70 -21.03 -23.12
C VAL A 236 -15.15 -20.22 -24.35
N LYS A 237 -14.96 -20.77 -25.55
CA LYS A 237 -15.34 -20.12 -26.82
C LYS A 237 -16.84 -19.83 -26.92
N ASP A 238 -17.65 -20.67 -26.30
CA ASP A 238 -19.11 -20.57 -26.35
C ASP A 238 -19.68 -19.77 -25.15
N SER A 239 -18.81 -19.35 -24.22
CA SER A 239 -19.20 -18.53 -23.09
C SER A 239 -19.63 -17.13 -23.53
N PRO A 240 -20.73 -16.56 -22.98
CA PRO A 240 -21.09 -15.17 -23.22
C PRO A 240 -20.01 -14.18 -22.74
N HIS A 241 -19.08 -14.63 -21.88
CA HIS A 241 -17.99 -13.85 -21.33
C HIS A 241 -16.63 -14.11 -22.02
N PHE A 242 -16.62 -14.79 -23.18
CA PHE A 242 -15.40 -15.10 -23.91
C PHE A 242 -14.48 -13.89 -24.10
N LYS A 243 -15.05 -12.73 -24.49
CA LYS A 243 -14.27 -11.50 -24.71
C LYS A 243 -13.59 -10.99 -23.45
N ASP A 244 -14.27 -11.05 -22.32
CA ASP A 244 -13.73 -10.60 -21.03
C ASP A 244 -12.55 -11.49 -20.62
N PHE A 245 -12.68 -12.81 -20.79
CA PHE A 245 -11.60 -13.76 -20.54
C PHE A 245 -10.42 -13.55 -21.49
N ASP A 246 -10.68 -13.45 -22.79
CA ASP A 246 -9.61 -13.30 -23.79
C ASP A 246 -8.86 -11.98 -23.60
N GLN A 247 -9.56 -10.88 -23.30
CA GLN A 247 -8.93 -9.61 -22.96
C GLN A 247 -8.03 -9.73 -21.72
N HIS A 248 -8.52 -10.36 -20.65
CA HIS A 248 -7.73 -10.55 -19.44
C HIS A 248 -6.46 -11.38 -19.72
N PHE A 249 -6.58 -12.49 -20.45
CA PHE A 249 -5.43 -13.34 -20.78
C PHE A 249 -4.43 -12.63 -21.69
N GLN A 250 -4.90 -11.84 -22.66
CA GLN A 250 -4.01 -11.03 -23.48
C GLN A 250 -3.25 -10.00 -22.64
N SER A 251 -3.93 -9.31 -21.72
CA SER A 251 -3.33 -8.26 -20.89
C SER A 251 -2.35 -8.81 -19.85
N TYR A 252 -2.67 -9.92 -19.17
CA TYR A 252 -1.93 -10.37 -17.98
C TYR A 252 -1.15 -11.68 -18.17
N HIS A 253 -1.49 -12.48 -19.20
CA HIS A 253 -0.83 -13.75 -19.50
C HIS A 253 -0.04 -13.71 -20.81
N ASN A 254 -0.15 -12.62 -21.59
CA ASN A 254 0.44 -12.49 -22.92
C ASN A 254 0.09 -13.67 -23.85
N ALA A 255 -1.15 -14.15 -23.75
CA ALA A 255 -1.65 -15.30 -24.49
C ALA A 255 -3.15 -15.17 -24.77
N SER A 256 -3.65 -15.88 -25.79
CA SER A 256 -5.10 -16.01 -25.96
C SER A 256 -5.66 -17.02 -24.98
N ILE A 257 -6.89 -16.78 -24.50
CA ILE A 257 -7.61 -17.73 -23.65
C ILE A 257 -7.79 -19.10 -24.32
N LEU A 258 -7.77 -19.16 -25.65
CA LEU A 258 -7.89 -20.42 -26.40
C LEU A 258 -6.74 -21.40 -26.13
N ALA A 259 -5.56 -20.92 -25.72
CA ALA A 259 -4.47 -21.79 -25.27
C ALA A 259 -4.80 -22.54 -23.96
N TYR A 260 -5.81 -22.06 -23.23
CA TYR A 260 -6.27 -22.56 -21.93
C TYR A 260 -7.69 -23.16 -22.00
N ALA A 261 -8.34 -23.02 -23.16
CA ALA A 261 -9.62 -23.65 -23.46
C ALA A 261 -9.32 -25.11 -23.84
N GLY A 262 -9.47 -26.02 -22.88
CA GLY A 262 -9.31 -27.45 -23.15
C GLY A 262 -10.05 -27.87 -24.42
N THR A 263 -9.42 -28.69 -25.26
CA THR A 263 -10.01 -29.18 -26.50
C THR A 263 -10.85 -30.43 -26.22
N THR A 264 -11.68 -30.84 -27.18
CA THR A 264 -12.35 -32.15 -27.12
C THR A 264 -11.36 -33.31 -26.96
N SER A 265 -10.13 -33.16 -27.48
CA SER A 265 -9.04 -34.12 -27.36
C SER A 265 -8.20 -33.98 -26.09
N ASN A 266 -8.27 -32.84 -25.39
CA ASN A 266 -7.54 -32.57 -24.16
C ASN A 266 -8.38 -31.63 -23.27
N PRO A 267 -9.41 -32.17 -22.58
CA PRO A 267 -10.31 -31.36 -21.78
C PRO A 267 -9.60 -30.76 -20.58
N ARG A 268 -10.01 -29.55 -20.19
CA ARG A 268 -9.50 -28.89 -18.99
C ARG A 268 -9.93 -29.68 -17.76
N THR A 269 -8.98 -30.13 -16.96
CA THR A 269 -9.27 -30.81 -15.69
C THR A 269 -9.71 -29.83 -14.62
N ASP A 270 -10.34 -30.31 -13.54
CA ASP A 270 -10.69 -29.49 -12.37
C ASP A 270 -9.46 -28.79 -11.77
N ALA A 271 -8.36 -29.53 -11.63
CA ALA A 271 -7.09 -28.98 -11.14
C ALA A 271 -6.56 -27.84 -12.03
N MET A 272 -6.58 -28.02 -13.36
CA MET A 272 -6.17 -26.95 -14.30
C MET A 272 -7.11 -25.75 -14.22
N HIS A 273 -8.42 -25.97 -14.10
CA HIS A 273 -9.40 -24.90 -14.01
C HIS A 273 -9.19 -24.01 -12.78
N LYS A 274 -8.96 -24.65 -11.62
CA LYS A 274 -8.62 -23.97 -10.36
C LYS A 274 -7.27 -23.25 -10.43
N LEU A 275 -6.27 -23.88 -11.05
CA LEU A 275 -4.96 -23.28 -11.29
C LEU A 275 -5.07 -21.98 -12.10
N PHE A 276 -5.84 -22.01 -13.20
CA PHE A 276 -6.03 -20.83 -14.04
C PHE A 276 -6.78 -19.72 -13.31
N MET A 277 -7.78 -20.06 -12.48
CA MET A 277 -8.47 -19.08 -11.66
C MET A 277 -7.52 -18.37 -10.68
N ARG A 278 -6.64 -19.13 -10.02
CA ARG A 278 -5.57 -18.58 -9.17
C ARG A 278 -4.64 -17.66 -9.98
N ASP A 279 -4.20 -18.11 -11.15
CA ASP A 279 -3.26 -17.34 -11.97
C ASP A 279 -3.88 -16.05 -12.51
N MET A 280 -5.17 -16.06 -12.86
CA MET A 280 -5.93 -14.86 -13.23
C MET A 280 -5.92 -13.83 -12.09
N LEU A 281 -6.16 -14.28 -10.85
CA LEU A 281 -6.09 -13.40 -9.68
C LEU A 281 -4.68 -12.82 -9.51
N LEU A 282 -3.66 -13.67 -9.47
CA LEU A 282 -2.28 -13.25 -9.19
C LEU A 282 -1.72 -12.34 -10.26
N ASN A 283 -1.88 -12.68 -11.54
CA ASN A 283 -1.31 -11.90 -12.62
C ASN A 283 -1.96 -10.51 -12.71
N ALA A 284 -3.22 -10.37 -12.32
CA ALA A 284 -3.89 -9.08 -12.26
C ALA A 284 -3.45 -8.20 -11.08
N VAL A 285 -3.11 -8.78 -9.92
CA VAL A 285 -2.84 -8.02 -8.68
C VAL A 285 -1.37 -7.87 -8.30
N ILE A 286 -0.53 -8.85 -8.64
CA ILE A 286 0.91 -8.85 -8.34
C ILE A 286 1.76 -9.11 -9.58
N GLY A 287 1.19 -9.54 -10.69
CA GLY A 287 1.92 -9.79 -11.93
C GLY A 287 2.61 -11.15 -11.97
N ALA A 288 2.97 -11.57 -13.19
CA ALA A 288 3.57 -12.87 -13.43
C ALA A 288 5.01 -12.97 -12.89
N ASN A 289 5.36 -14.13 -12.32
CA ASN A 289 6.70 -14.48 -11.85
C ASN A 289 7.29 -13.56 -10.75
N VAL A 290 6.47 -12.74 -10.12
CA VAL A 290 6.89 -11.86 -9.01
C VAL A 290 7.03 -12.64 -7.71
N ILE A 291 6.09 -13.56 -7.43
CA ILE A 291 6.12 -14.40 -6.24
C ILE A 291 7.31 -15.35 -6.29
N GLY A 292 8.05 -15.41 -5.18
CA GLY A 292 9.24 -16.26 -5.03
C GLY A 292 10.54 -15.62 -5.53
N HIS A 293 10.47 -14.50 -6.25
CA HIS A 293 11.65 -13.79 -6.76
C HIS A 293 12.44 -13.10 -5.64
N CYS A 294 13.77 -13.14 -5.69
CA CYS A 294 14.67 -12.53 -4.71
C CYS A 294 14.48 -11.01 -4.58
N GLU A 295 14.06 -10.34 -5.64
CA GLU A 295 13.71 -8.91 -5.63
C GLU A 295 12.49 -8.62 -4.74
N LEU A 296 11.42 -9.41 -4.86
CA LEU A 296 10.28 -9.27 -3.96
C LEU A 296 10.68 -9.57 -2.51
N LYS A 297 11.51 -10.59 -2.29
CA LYS A 297 12.04 -10.91 -0.95
C LYS A 297 12.83 -9.72 -0.37
N ALA A 298 13.69 -9.09 -1.16
CA ALA A 298 14.44 -7.90 -0.73
C ALA A 298 13.49 -6.73 -0.37
N PHE A 299 12.45 -6.50 -1.17
CA PHE A 299 11.40 -5.54 -0.82
C PHE A 299 10.72 -5.89 0.51
N MET A 300 10.32 -7.15 0.71
CA MET A 300 9.67 -7.62 1.93
C MET A 300 10.56 -7.48 3.18
N VAL A 301 11.87 -7.72 3.05
CA VAL A 301 12.85 -7.49 4.14
C VAL A 301 12.80 -6.03 4.59
N GLY A 302 12.79 -5.08 3.65
CA GLY A 302 12.63 -3.67 3.98
C GLY A 302 11.26 -3.35 4.57
N PHE A 303 10.20 -3.88 3.95
CA PHE A 303 8.82 -3.66 4.37
C PHE A 303 8.54 -4.21 5.78
N GLY A 304 9.27 -5.22 6.23
CA GLY A 304 9.17 -5.76 7.59
C GLY A 304 9.64 -4.79 8.68
N LEU A 305 10.27 -3.66 8.34
CA LEU A 305 10.86 -2.67 9.24
C LEU A 305 11.63 -3.32 10.41
N PRO A 306 12.70 -4.09 10.14
CA PRO A 306 13.40 -4.84 11.17
C PRO A 306 13.89 -3.93 12.29
N VAL A 307 13.69 -4.35 13.54
CA VAL A 307 14.13 -3.63 14.75
C VAL A 307 14.86 -4.57 15.69
N ARG A 308 15.80 -4.03 16.48
CA ARG A 308 16.70 -4.85 17.33
C ARG A 308 16.00 -5.72 18.36
N ASN A 309 14.85 -5.28 18.87
CA ASN A 309 14.13 -5.99 19.92
C ASN A 309 13.19 -7.08 19.39
N GLY A 310 13.18 -7.31 18.06
CA GLY A 310 12.35 -8.33 17.43
C GLY A 310 10.86 -8.00 17.35
N PHE A 311 10.47 -6.74 17.63
CA PHE A 311 9.11 -6.29 17.38
C PHE A 311 8.79 -6.37 15.88
N GLU A 312 7.62 -6.91 15.55
CA GLU A 312 7.15 -7.06 14.17
C GLU A 312 5.88 -6.23 13.98
N TRP A 313 5.96 -5.15 13.20
CA TRP A 313 4.83 -4.23 13.01
C TRP A 313 3.69 -4.87 12.20
N ILE A 314 3.98 -5.85 11.34
CA ILE A 314 2.97 -6.62 10.61
C ILE A 314 2.06 -7.39 11.58
N LYS A 315 2.62 -7.95 12.67
CA LYS A 315 1.80 -8.57 13.72
C LYS A 315 0.91 -7.55 14.43
N ALA A 316 1.34 -6.29 14.54
CA ALA A 316 0.51 -5.22 15.06
C ALA A 316 -0.65 -4.88 14.12
N VAL A 317 -0.42 -4.91 12.79
CA VAL A 317 -1.49 -4.80 11.78
C VAL A 317 -2.51 -5.94 11.94
N HIS A 318 -2.07 -7.16 12.23
CA HIS A 318 -3.00 -8.28 12.45
C HIS A 318 -3.80 -8.15 13.74
N SER A 319 -3.26 -7.47 14.75
CA SER A 319 -3.97 -7.08 15.98
C SER A 319 -4.82 -5.80 15.86
N PHE A 320 -4.84 -5.15 14.69
CA PHE A 320 -5.64 -3.95 14.46
C PHE A 320 -7.14 -4.24 14.57
N GLU A 321 -7.93 -3.24 14.96
CA GLU A 321 -9.40 -3.35 14.96
C GLU A 321 -9.95 -3.63 13.56
N GLY A 322 -10.61 -4.78 13.36
CA GLY A 322 -11.00 -5.25 12.02
C GLY A 322 -9.88 -5.97 11.24
N GLY A 323 -8.75 -6.25 11.91
CA GLY A 323 -7.59 -6.95 11.36
C GLY A 323 -6.89 -6.18 10.24
N SER A 324 -6.08 -6.89 9.45
CA SER A 324 -5.36 -6.28 8.32
C SER A 324 -6.29 -5.68 7.27
N GLU A 325 -7.50 -6.21 7.12
CA GLU A 325 -8.47 -5.66 6.17
C GLU A 325 -9.04 -4.33 6.65
N GLY A 326 -9.46 -4.24 7.92
CA GLY A 326 -9.85 -2.95 8.52
C GLY A 326 -8.74 -1.91 8.44
N PHE A 327 -7.49 -2.33 8.68
CA PHE A 327 -6.33 -1.48 8.54
C PHE A 327 -6.13 -0.97 7.10
N LEU A 328 -6.18 -1.85 6.10
CA LEU A 328 -6.03 -1.46 4.69
C LEU A 328 -7.20 -0.60 4.20
N ARG A 329 -8.42 -0.82 4.70
CA ARG A 329 -9.56 0.06 4.41
C ARG A 329 -9.29 1.49 4.87
N LEU A 330 -8.67 1.65 6.03
CA LEU A 330 -8.26 2.96 6.51
C LEU A 330 -7.16 3.57 5.64
N VAL A 331 -6.10 2.81 5.32
CA VAL A 331 -4.99 3.27 4.46
C VAL A 331 -5.47 3.71 3.08
N TYR A 332 -6.35 2.91 2.45
CA TYR A 332 -6.86 3.16 1.10
C TYR A 332 -8.19 3.92 1.08
N SER A 333 -8.65 4.46 2.21
CA SER A 333 -9.84 5.29 2.24
C SER A 333 -9.55 6.64 1.60
N THR A 334 -10.41 7.03 0.66
CA THR A 334 -10.37 8.39 0.10
C THR A 334 -11.11 9.33 1.05
N PRO A 335 -10.54 10.50 1.39
CA PRO A 335 -11.30 11.53 2.06
C PRO A 335 -12.49 11.92 1.18
N SER A 336 -13.70 11.78 1.72
CA SER A 336 -14.92 12.27 1.12
C SER A 336 -15.54 13.32 2.02
N ALA A 337 -16.35 14.20 1.46
CA ALA A 337 -17.05 15.21 2.24
C ALA A 337 -17.90 14.58 3.36
N ALA A 338 -18.57 13.46 3.04
CA ALA A 338 -19.35 12.69 4.00
C ALA A 338 -18.49 12.12 5.14
N ASN A 339 -17.38 11.46 4.81
CA ASN A 339 -16.49 10.86 5.81
C ASN A 339 -15.88 11.92 6.73
N ILE A 340 -15.47 13.06 6.15
CA ILE A 340 -14.93 14.17 6.93
C ILE A 340 -16.02 14.72 7.86
N ALA A 341 -17.21 15.01 7.34
CA ALA A 341 -18.32 15.56 8.09
C ALA A 341 -18.70 14.72 9.32
N GLU A 342 -18.71 13.39 9.19
CA GLU A 342 -19.00 12.47 10.29
C GLU A 342 -17.96 12.51 11.43
N HIS A 343 -16.73 12.91 11.13
CA HIS A 343 -15.61 12.93 12.07
C HIS A 343 -15.17 14.35 12.45
N LEU A 344 -15.87 15.37 11.95
CA LEU A 344 -15.49 16.76 12.11
C LEU A 344 -16.01 17.31 13.45
N ASP A 345 -15.16 17.29 14.47
CA ASP A 345 -15.43 17.98 15.73
C ASP A 345 -14.90 19.42 15.67
N ILE A 346 -15.77 20.37 15.32
CA ILE A 346 -15.40 21.78 15.24
C ILE A 346 -15.71 22.50 16.54
N ASN A 347 -14.67 22.78 17.32
CA ASN A 347 -14.77 23.74 18.41
C ASN A 347 -15.17 25.12 17.86
N GLY A 348 -16.34 25.61 18.28
CA GLY A 348 -16.90 26.85 17.76
C GLY A 348 -17.66 26.69 16.44
N GLY A 349 -18.07 25.47 16.08
CA GLY A 349 -18.87 25.20 14.87
C GLY A 349 -20.16 26.02 14.79
N ASP A 350 -20.76 26.36 15.93
CA ASP A 350 -21.97 27.18 16.03
C ASP A 350 -21.72 28.68 15.82
N TYR A 351 -20.46 29.11 15.61
CA TYR A 351 -20.14 30.52 15.43
C TYR A 351 -20.90 31.08 14.22
N PRO A 352 -21.66 32.18 14.39
CA PRO A 352 -22.50 32.70 13.33
C PRO A 352 -21.65 33.36 12.23
N ILE A 353 -21.90 32.98 10.98
CA ILE A 353 -21.29 33.56 9.79
C ILE A 353 -22.38 33.83 8.77
N ASN A 354 -22.64 35.11 8.46
CA ASN A 354 -23.57 35.55 7.42
C ASN A 354 -24.95 34.85 7.44
N GLY A 355 -25.54 34.67 8.63
CA GLY A 355 -26.85 34.02 8.77
C GLY A 355 -26.82 32.49 8.77
N SER A 356 -25.63 31.89 8.75
CA SER A 356 -25.38 30.46 8.93
C SER A 356 -24.39 30.24 10.09
N THR A 357 -23.90 29.02 10.27
CA THR A 357 -22.84 28.67 11.22
C THR A 357 -21.54 28.33 10.49
N PHE A 358 -20.40 28.46 11.16
CA PHE A 358 -19.11 28.04 10.59
C PHE A 358 -19.11 26.57 10.20
N ALA A 359 -19.73 25.69 11.00
CA ALA A 359 -19.88 24.28 10.68
C ALA A 359 -20.64 24.08 9.35
N THR A 360 -21.74 24.79 9.15
CA THR A 360 -22.52 24.73 7.91
C THR A 360 -21.71 25.23 6.73
N ALA A 361 -21.02 26.37 6.87
CA ALA A 361 -20.17 26.91 5.82
C ALA A 361 -19.01 25.98 5.44
N LEU A 362 -18.42 25.30 6.43
CA LEU A 362 -17.36 24.32 6.19
C LEU A 362 -17.91 23.07 5.50
N LEU A 363 -19.09 22.57 5.88
CA LEU A 363 -19.74 21.46 5.19
C LEU A 363 -20.07 21.82 3.72
N GLU A 364 -20.64 23.01 3.48
CA GLU A 364 -20.88 23.54 2.14
C GLU A 364 -19.59 23.65 1.31
N PHE A 365 -18.48 24.04 1.95
CA PHE A 365 -17.18 24.02 1.31
C PHE A 365 -16.75 22.61 0.92
N LEU A 366 -16.89 21.63 1.83
CA LEU A 366 -16.42 20.25 1.63
C LEU A 366 -17.18 19.54 0.51
N VAL A 367 -18.50 19.72 0.43
CA VAL A 367 -19.37 19.12 -0.61
C VAL A 367 -19.38 19.90 -1.93
N GLY A 368 -18.80 21.11 -1.94
CA GLY A 368 -18.76 21.96 -3.12
C GLY A 368 -17.81 21.44 -4.20
N SER A 369 -18.10 21.75 -5.46
CA SER A 369 -17.25 21.39 -6.60
C SER A 369 -16.41 22.58 -7.11
N GLY A 370 -15.35 22.29 -7.86
CA GLY A 370 -14.48 23.28 -8.47
C GLY A 370 -13.43 23.84 -7.51
N ILE A 371 -12.54 24.66 -8.07
CA ILE A 371 -11.46 25.32 -7.32
C ILE A 371 -12.04 26.30 -6.29
N PRO A 372 -11.71 26.16 -4.99
CA PRO A 372 -12.19 27.11 -3.99
C PRO A 372 -11.62 28.51 -4.22
N CYS A 373 -12.47 29.52 -4.34
CA CYS A 373 -12.06 30.90 -4.57
C CYS A 373 -11.05 31.05 -5.74
N PRO A 374 -11.45 30.74 -7.00
CA PRO A 374 -10.54 30.60 -8.14
C PRO A 374 -9.56 31.77 -8.32
N THR A 375 -10.03 33.00 -8.08
CA THR A 375 -9.20 34.21 -8.18
C THR A 375 -8.01 34.20 -7.23
N ILE A 376 -8.21 33.74 -5.98
CA ILE A 376 -7.14 33.64 -4.98
C ILE A 376 -6.22 32.47 -5.33
N THR A 377 -6.79 31.32 -5.69
CA THR A 377 -6.00 30.14 -6.09
C THR A 377 -5.11 30.43 -7.29
N MET A 378 -5.61 31.14 -8.29
CA MET A 378 -4.84 31.53 -9.47
C MET A 378 -3.71 32.49 -9.11
N ALA A 379 -3.98 33.47 -8.24
CA ALA A 379 -2.97 34.41 -7.74
C ALA A 379 -1.86 33.71 -6.91
N SER A 380 -2.23 32.64 -6.21
CA SER A 380 -1.33 31.83 -5.37
C SER A 380 -0.91 30.50 -6.02
N SER A 381 -1.05 30.36 -7.34
CA SER A 381 -0.83 29.08 -8.04
C SER A 381 0.60 28.54 -7.85
N HIS A 382 1.58 29.43 -7.74
CA HIS A 382 2.97 29.10 -7.45
C HIS A 382 3.21 28.52 -6.04
N MET A 383 2.27 28.70 -5.11
CA MET A 383 2.33 28.13 -3.76
C MET A 383 1.63 26.78 -3.66
N ILE A 384 0.90 26.37 -4.69
CA ILE A 384 0.19 25.10 -4.73
C ILE A 384 1.15 24.06 -5.31
N SER A 385 1.34 22.96 -4.59
CA SER A 385 2.17 21.85 -5.06
C SER A 385 1.74 21.42 -6.46
N SER A 386 2.72 21.16 -7.33
CA SER A 386 2.48 20.65 -8.69
C SER A 386 1.80 19.28 -8.71
N ASP A 387 1.82 18.57 -7.57
CA ASP A 387 1.13 17.30 -7.40
C ASP A 387 -0.39 17.46 -7.14
N VAL A 388 -0.90 18.68 -6.94
CA VAL A 388 -2.35 18.94 -6.89
C VAL A 388 -2.90 18.97 -8.31
N ASP A 389 -3.64 17.92 -8.68
CA ASP A 389 -4.31 17.81 -9.97
C ASP A 389 -5.54 18.72 -10.05
N LEU A 390 -5.32 19.99 -10.43
CA LEU A 390 -6.40 20.97 -10.63
C LEU A 390 -7.36 20.59 -11.76
N GLN A 391 -7.02 19.63 -12.64
CA GLN A 391 -7.96 19.17 -13.67
C GLN A 391 -9.10 18.33 -13.08
N LYS A 392 -8.89 17.77 -11.88
CA LYS A 392 -9.92 17.05 -11.12
C LYS A 392 -10.73 17.96 -10.19
N ALA A 393 -10.65 19.29 -10.37
CA ALA A 393 -11.34 20.24 -9.49
C ALA A 393 -12.86 20.04 -9.43
N ASP A 394 -13.48 19.53 -10.50
CA ASP A 394 -14.93 19.31 -10.57
C ASP A 394 -15.39 18.01 -9.90
N ASP A 395 -14.46 17.18 -9.40
CA ASP A 395 -14.79 16.00 -8.61
C ASP A 395 -15.49 16.41 -7.30
N PRO A 396 -16.61 15.76 -6.93
CA PRO A 396 -17.41 16.14 -5.77
C PRO A 396 -16.64 16.07 -4.43
N ASP A 397 -15.59 15.27 -4.36
CA ASP A 397 -14.74 15.15 -3.18
C ASP A 397 -13.41 15.91 -3.33
N PHE A 398 -13.22 16.70 -4.39
CA PHE A 398 -11.99 17.47 -4.60
C PHE A 398 -11.69 18.40 -3.42
N ARG A 399 -12.68 19.18 -2.99
CA ARG A 399 -12.50 20.14 -1.89
C ARG A 399 -12.28 19.46 -0.55
N ALA A 400 -12.94 18.32 -0.31
CA ALA A 400 -12.68 17.45 0.83
C ALA A 400 -11.23 16.97 0.87
N ARG A 401 -10.71 16.48 -0.27
CA ARG A 401 -9.29 16.08 -0.39
C ARG A 401 -8.33 17.25 -0.18
N MET A 402 -8.62 18.42 -0.75
CA MET A 402 -7.80 19.62 -0.56
C MET A 402 -7.81 20.12 0.90
N PHE A 403 -8.95 20.04 1.57
CA PHE A 403 -9.06 20.37 2.99
C PHE A 403 -8.22 19.42 3.85
N CYS A 404 -8.34 18.11 3.62
CA CYS A 404 -7.47 17.13 4.25
C CYS A 404 -6.01 17.40 3.94
N TYR A 405 -5.65 17.73 2.70
CA TYR A 405 -4.28 18.08 2.32
C TYR A 405 -3.74 19.24 3.14
N ALA A 406 -4.52 20.31 3.28
CA ALA A 406 -4.11 21.49 4.02
C ALA A 406 -3.85 21.22 5.51
N ILE A 407 -4.66 20.35 6.13
CA ILE A 407 -4.56 20.05 7.58
C ILE A 407 -3.53 18.97 7.87
N CYS A 408 -3.54 17.93 7.04
CA CYS A 408 -2.84 16.68 7.29
C CYS A 408 -1.55 16.53 6.48
N GLY A 409 -1.24 17.44 5.55
CA GLY A 409 -0.33 17.12 4.44
C GLY A 409 -1.00 16.15 3.47
N ARG A 410 -0.27 15.66 2.45
CA ARG A 410 -0.86 14.83 1.40
C ARG A 410 -1.72 13.67 1.96
N PRO A 411 -3.05 13.71 1.73
CA PRO A 411 -3.89 12.55 1.94
C PRO A 411 -3.61 11.60 0.79
N ALA A 412 -3.70 10.31 1.08
CA ALA A 412 -3.49 9.28 0.09
C ALA A 412 -4.33 9.55 -1.18
N SER A 413 -3.68 9.80 -2.31
CA SER A 413 -4.32 10.28 -3.53
C SER A 413 -4.87 9.11 -4.33
N SER A 414 -6.09 8.67 -4.04
CA SER A 414 -6.73 7.67 -4.90
C SER A 414 -7.03 8.25 -6.28
N GLU A 415 -6.23 7.92 -7.28
CA GLU A 415 -6.68 7.96 -8.66
C GLU A 415 -7.83 6.95 -8.84
N LYS A 416 -9.02 7.46 -9.17
CA LYS A 416 -10.19 6.75 -9.70
C LYS A 416 -10.51 5.38 -9.05
N ILE A 417 -10.85 5.36 -7.77
CA ILE A 417 -11.71 4.28 -7.25
C ILE A 417 -13.14 4.80 -7.24
N ARG A 418 -14.00 4.19 -8.05
CA ARG A 418 -15.41 4.60 -8.22
C ARG A 418 -16.18 4.42 -6.90
N PRO A 419 -17.10 5.34 -6.55
CA PRO A 419 -17.99 5.13 -5.41
C PRO A 419 -18.94 3.97 -5.70
N TYR A 420 -18.99 2.97 -4.83
CA TYR A 420 -20.12 2.05 -4.77
C TYR A 420 -21.15 2.59 -3.77
N VAL A 421 -22.38 2.68 -4.26
CA VAL A 421 -23.60 2.87 -3.49
C VAL A 421 -23.81 1.61 -2.65
N ILE A 422 -23.81 1.76 -1.32
CA ILE A 422 -24.25 0.71 -0.40
C ILE A 422 -25.78 0.68 -0.47
N GLY A 423 -26.33 -0.45 -0.90
CA GLY A 423 -27.72 -0.83 -0.67
C GLY A 423 -27.81 -1.81 0.48
#